data_AF-A0A643BZH1-F1
#
_entry.id   AF-A0A643BZH1-F1
#
_cell.length_a   1.000
_cell.length_b   1.000
_cell.length_c   1.000
_cell.angle_alpha   90.00
_cell.angle_beta   90.00
_cell.angle_gamma   90.00
#
_symmetry.space_group_name_H-M   'P 1'
#
loop_
_entity.id
_entity.type
_entity.pdbx_description
1 polymer ?
#
loop_
_entity_poly.entity_id
_entity_poly.type
_entity_poly.pdbx_seq_one_letter_code
_entity_poly.pdbx_strand_id
1 'polypeptide(L)'
;MCFISVGRIMFQLFSDICPKTCKNFLCLCSGEKGLGKTTGKKLCYKGSTFHRVVKNFMIQGGDFSEGNGKGGESIYGGYFKDENFILKHDRAFLLSMANRGKHTNGSQFFM
;
A
#
# COMPACT_ATOMS: atom_id res chain seq x y z
N MET A 1 -18.96 5.60 -16.88
CA MET A 1 -17.50 5.48 -17.07
C MET A 1 -17.20 4.11 -17.67
N CYS A 2 -16.64 4.07 -18.87
CA CYS A 2 -16.21 2.81 -19.49
C CYS A 2 -14.85 2.44 -18.88
N PHE A 3 -14.77 1.35 -18.12
CA PHE A 3 -13.49 0.88 -17.57
C PHE A 3 -12.71 0.19 -18.68
N ILE A 4 -11.82 0.93 -19.34
CA ILE A 4 -10.86 0.35 -20.28
C ILE A 4 -9.82 -0.39 -19.44
N SER A 5 -9.66 -1.70 -19.69
CA SER A 5 -8.58 -2.48 -19.09
C SER A 5 -7.25 -2.05 -19.69
N VAL A 6 -6.32 -1.57 -18.85
CA VAL A 6 -5.00 -1.08 -19.28
C VAL A 6 -3.85 -2.06 -18.99
N GLY A 7 -4.15 -3.21 -18.38
CA GLY A 7 -3.17 -4.25 -18.07
C GLY A 7 -3.19 -4.71 -16.61
N ARG A 8 -2.25 -5.61 -16.29
CA ARG A 8 -2.06 -6.20 -14.96
C ARG A 8 -0.65 -5.89 -14.46
N ILE A 9 -0.55 -5.41 -13.23
CA ILE A 9 0.72 -5.29 -12.50
C ILE A 9 0.88 -6.52 -11.59
N MET A 10 2.04 -7.15 -11.65
CA MET A 10 2.41 -8.29 -10.82
C MET A 10 3.53 -7.88 -9.86
N PHE A 11 3.35 -8.14 -8.57
CA PHE A 11 4.35 -7.82 -7.54
C PHE A 11 4.95 -9.10 -6.97
N GLN A 12 6.27 -9.12 -6.80
CA GLN A 12 6.97 -10.05 -5.92
C GLN A 12 7.14 -9.38 -4.54
N LEU A 13 6.84 -10.11 -3.47
CA LEU A 13 6.99 -9.63 -2.09
C LEU A 13 8.17 -10.32 -1.42
N PHE A 14 9.05 -9.55 -0.80
CA PHE A 14 10.22 -10.05 -0.04
C PHE A 14 9.84 -10.38 1.40
N SER A 15 8.98 -11.39 1.58
CA SER A 15 8.45 -11.79 2.89
C SER A 15 9.48 -12.41 3.84
N ASP A 16 10.61 -12.85 3.29
CA ASP A 16 11.81 -13.27 4.03
C ASP A 16 12.50 -12.08 4.72
N ILE A 17 12.46 -10.89 4.13
CA ILE A 17 13.11 -9.68 4.66
C ILE A 17 12.11 -8.81 5.46
N CYS A 18 10.89 -8.64 4.95
CA CYS A 18 9.85 -7.79 5.56
C CYS A 18 8.53 -8.56 5.74
N PRO A 19 8.49 -9.61 6.58
CA PRO A 19 7.32 -10.49 6.72
C PRO A 19 6.05 -9.75 7.13
N LYS A 20 6.13 -8.80 8.07
CA LYS A 20 4.98 -8.04 8.56
C LYS A 20 4.44 -7.10 7.49
N THR A 21 5.34 -6.38 6.82
CA THR A 21 5.00 -5.46 5.73
C THR A 21 4.36 -6.21 4.56
N CYS A 22 4.94 -7.34 4.16
CA CYS A 22 4.43 -8.17 3.07
C CYS A 22 3.06 -8.76 3.42
N LYS A 23 2.86 -9.25 4.65
CA LYS A 23 1.56 -9.75 5.12
C LYS A 23 0.49 -8.67 5.08
N ASN A 24 0.82 -7.43 5.48
CA ASN A 24 -0.09 -6.30 5.37
C ASN A 24 -0.54 -6.07 3.92
N PHE A 25 0.41 -5.94 2.99
CA PHE A 25 0.11 -5.69 1.58
C PHE A 25 -0.71 -6.83 0.96
N LEU A 26 -0.32 -8.09 1.21
CA LEU A 26 -1.01 -9.27 0.67
C LEU A 26 -2.46 -9.37 1.17
N CYS A 27 -2.69 -9.15 2.46
CA CYS A 27 -4.06 -9.17 3.01
C CYS A 27 -4.92 -8.00 2.49
N LEU A 28 -4.32 -6.84 2.16
CA LEU A 28 -5.03 -5.73 1.50
C LEU A 28 -5.33 -6.04 0.03
N CYS A 29 -4.50 -6.85 -0.66
CA CYS A 29 -4.84 -7.38 -1.97
C CYS A 29 -6.05 -8.34 -1.90
N SER A 30 -6.07 -9.27 -0.93
CA SER A 30 -7.14 -10.27 -0.81
C SER A 30 -8.44 -9.70 -0.22
N GLY A 31 -8.34 -8.70 0.65
CA GLY A 31 -9.48 -8.17 1.39
C GLY A 31 -9.97 -9.06 2.53
N GLU A 32 -9.17 -10.05 2.96
CA GLU A 32 -9.57 -11.10 3.91
C GLU A 32 -9.73 -10.62 5.35
N LYS A 33 -9.19 -9.44 5.70
CA LYS A 33 -9.17 -8.93 7.09
C LYS A 33 -10.41 -8.11 7.46
N GLY A 34 -11.41 -8.06 6.59
CA GLY A 34 -12.69 -7.43 6.89
C GLY A 34 -12.61 -5.91 6.95
N LEU A 35 -13.22 -5.32 7.98
CA LEU A 35 -13.25 -3.88 8.19
C LEU A 35 -12.03 -3.41 8.99
N GLY A 36 -11.51 -2.26 8.61
CA GLY A 36 -10.43 -1.57 9.30
C GLY A 36 -10.90 -1.01 10.64
N LYS A 37 -10.02 -1.03 11.64
CA LYS A 37 -10.37 -0.69 13.02
C LYS A 37 -10.57 0.81 13.22
N THR A 38 -9.81 1.64 12.48
CA THR A 38 -9.84 3.10 12.65
C THR A 38 -10.67 3.79 11.58
N THR A 39 -10.71 3.24 10.37
CA THR A 39 -11.43 3.82 9.23
C THR A 39 -12.85 3.28 9.09
N GLY A 40 -13.15 2.09 9.63
CA GLY A 40 -14.42 1.38 9.43
C GLY A 40 -14.68 0.97 7.98
N LYS A 41 -13.69 1.11 7.08
CA LYS A 41 -13.77 0.75 5.66
C LYS A 41 -13.16 -0.62 5.44
N LYS A 42 -13.56 -1.30 4.35
CA LYS A 42 -12.99 -2.62 4.01
C LYS A 42 -11.49 -2.50 3.77
N LEU A 43 -10.70 -3.36 4.42
CA LEU A 43 -9.25 -3.47 4.26
C LEU A 43 -8.92 -4.13 2.92
N CYS A 44 -9.15 -3.42 1.80
CA CYS A 44 -8.97 -3.97 0.47
C CYS A 44 -8.57 -2.90 -0.56
N TYR A 45 -7.62 -3.22 -1.43
CA TYR A 45 -7.24 -2.35 -2.54
C TYR A 45 -8.23 -2.34 -3.72
N LYS A 46 -9.16 -3.30 -3.80
CA LYS A 46 -10.15 -3.33 -4.88
C LYS A 46 -11.00 -2.07 -4.86
N GLY A 47 -10.94 -1.29 -5.94
CA GLY A 47 -11.63 -0.01 -6.08
C GLY A 47 -10.85 1.19 -5.56
N SER A 48 -9.68 0.99 -4.93
CA SER A 48 -8.75 2.09 -4.63
C SER A 48 -8.07 2.60 -5.90
N THR A 49 -7.53 3.81 -5.83
CA THR A 49 -6.90 4.50 -6.96
C THR A 49 -5.42 4.79 -6.70
N PHE A 50 -4.67 5.05 -7.78
CA PHE A 50 -3.41 5.78 -7.71
C PHE A 50 -3.73 7.28 -7.65
N HIS A 51 -3.63 7.88 -6.47
CA HIS A 51 -4.06 9.26 -6.21
C HIS A 51 -2.93 10.28 -6.40
N ARG A 52 -1.68 9.83 -6.54
CA ARG A 52 -0.53 10.71 -6.78
C ARG A 52 0.41 10.08 -7.80
N VAL A 53 0.72 10.83 -8.85
CA VAL A 53 1.60 10.42 -9.95
C VAL A 53 2.61 11.53 -10.20
N VAL A 54 3.90 11.22 -10.09
CA VAL A 54 4.99 12.15 -10.37
C VAL A 54 5.87 11.54 -11.45
N LYS A 55 5.85 12.14 -12.65
CA LYS A 55 6.62 11.66 -13.80
C LYS A 55 8.11 11.59 -13.45
N ASN A 56 8.76 10.50 -13.87
CA ASN A 56 10.17 10.20 -13.59
C ASN A 56 10.52 10.03 -12.11
N PHE A 57 9.53 9.75 -11.25
CA PHE A 57 9.77 9.48 -9.85
C PHE A 57 9.00 8.26 -9.35
N MET A 58 7.68 8.40 -9.14
CA MET A 58 6.87 7.31 -8.60
C MET A 58 5.37 7.50 -8.87
N ILE A 59 4.63 6.40 -8.76
CA ILE A 59 3.17 6.40 -8.62
C ILE A 59 2.78 5.88 -7.23
N GLN A 60 1.82 6.53 -6.58
CA GLN A 60 1.39 6.21 -5.22
C GLN A 60 -0.12 5.94 -5.17
N GLY A 61 -0.49 4.89 -4.43
CA GLY A 61 -1.86 4.42 -4.26
C GLY A 61 -2.09 3.85 -2.87
N GLY A 62 -3.19 3.09 -2.71
CA GLY A 62 -3.49 2.34 -1.49
C GLY A 62 -4.22 3.13 -0.40
N ASP A 63 -4.60 4.38 -0.64
CA ASP A 63 -5.55 5.10 0.21
C ASP A 63 -6.99 4.67 -0.14
N PHE A 64 -7.43 3.56 0.47
CA PHE A 64 -8.76 3.00 0.20
C PHE A 64 -9.89 3.72 0.93
N SER A 65 -9.60 4.58 1.91
CA SER A 65 -10.64 5.23 2.72
C SER A 65 -10.98 6.64 2.25
N GLU A 66 -9.99 7.40 1.78
CA GLU A 66 -10.17 8.79 1.34
C GLU A 66 -9.73 9.05 -0.11
N GLY A 67 -8.86 8.20 -0.67
CA GLY A 67 -8.42 8.30 -2.07
C GLY A 67 -7.62 9.57 -2.39
N ASN A 68 -7.08 10.26 -1.40
CA ASN A 68 -6.43 11.57 -1.57
C ASN A 68 -5.05 11.66 -0.88
N GLY A 69 -4.60 10.56 -0.26
CA GLY A 69 -3.35 10.46 0.45
C GLY A 69 -3.45 10.74 1.94
N LYS A 70 -4.63 11.14 2.47
CA LYS A 70 -4.87 11.40 3.90
C LYS A 70 -5.37 10.19 4.69
N GLY A 71 -5.95 9.20 4.00
CA GLY A 71 -6.53 8.02 4.62
C GLY A 71 -5.65 6.77 4.60
N GLY A 72 -6.33 5.62 4.74
CA GLY A 72 -5.74 4.30 4.79
C GLY A 72 -5.34 3.85 6.20
N GLU A 73 -5.36 2.54 6.43
CA GLU A 73 -4.82 1.92 7.63
C GLU A 73 -4.29 0.51 7.29
N SER A 74 -3.43 -0.01 8.16
CA SER A 74 -2.92 -1.37 8.06
C SER A 74 -3.91 -2.40 8.57
N ILE A 75 -3.67 -3.67 8.25
CA ILE A 75 -4.45 -4.80 8.79
C ILE A 75 -4.31 -4.98 10.31
N TYR A 76 -3.36 -4.29 10.94
CA TYR A 76 -3.10 -4.37 12.37
C TYR A 76 -3.96 -3.37 13.17
N GLY A 77 -4.59 -2.42 12.48
CA GLY A 77 -5.32 -1.29 13.05
C GLY A 77 -4.46 -0.03 13.08
N GLY A 78 -4.86 1.01 12.35
CA GLY A 78 -4.05 2.22 12.21
C GLY A 78 -2.69 1.93 11.55
N TYR A 79 -1.61 2.44 12.13
CA TYR A 79 -0.25 2.31 11.58
C TYR A 79 0.60 1.22 12.26
N PHE A 80 1.65 0.77 11.56
CA PHE A 80 2.70 -0.08 12.13
C PHE A 80 4.11 0.49 11.89
N LYS A 81 5.06 0.01 12.71
CA LYS A 81 6.47 0.43 12.69
C LYS A 81 7.16 0.08 11.38
N ASP A 82 8.19 0.86 11.05
CA ASP A 82 9.13 0.49 9.99
C ASP A 82 9.82 -0.80 10.40
N GLU A 83 9.72 -1.82 9.56
CA GLU A 83 10.18 -3.16 9.89
C GLU A 83 11.71 -3.25 9.83
N ASN A 84 12.30 -2.76 8.74
CA ASN A 84 13.73 -2.50 8.56
C ASN A 84 13.96 -1.65 7.29
N PHE A 85 15.21 -1.30 7.01
CA PHE A 85 15.64 -0.56 5.81
C PHE A 85 16.78 -1.29 5.08
N ILE A 86 16.75 -2.62 5.06
CA ILE A 86 17.81 -3.45 4.44
C ILE A 86 17.84 -3.25 2.92
N LEU A 87 16.65 -3.21 2.30
CA LEU A 87 16.50 -3.00 0.86
C LEU A 87 16.59 -1.51 0.52
N LYS A 88 17.35 -1.19 -0.54
CA LYS A 88 17.54 0.17 -1.04
C LYS A 88 16.63 0.44 -2.24
N HIS A 89 16.24 1.70 -2.44
CA HIS A 89 15.59 2.18 -3.67
C HIS A 89 16.62 2.36 -4.79
N ASP A 90 17.23 1.27 -5.24
CA ASP A 90 18.37 1.27 -6.15
C ASP A 90 17.99 1.06 -7.63
N ARG A 91 16.72 0.80 -7.92
CA ARG A 91 16.21 0.54 -9.27
C ARG A 91 14.73 0.90 -9.40
N ALA A 92 14.27 1.04 -10.65
CA ALA A 92 12.87 1.27 -10.96
C ALA A 92 11.99 0.06 -10.57
N PHE A 93 10.70 0.33 -10.37
CA PHE A 93 9.65 -0.67 -10.12
C PHE A 93 9.71 -1.40 -8.76
N LEU A 94 10.44 -0.84 -7.79
CA LEU A 94 10.42 -1.36 -6.42
C LEU A 94 9.15 -0.93 -5.70
N LEU A 95 8.42 -1.89 -5.12
CA LEU A 95 7.28 -1.63 -4.26
C LEU A 95 7.77 -1.18 -2.87
N SER A 96 7.24 -0.07 -2.37
CA SER A 96 7.62 0.48 -1.06
C SER A 96 6.43 1.09 -0.31
N MET A 97 6.53 1.17 1.02
CA MET A 97 5.49 1.77 1.86
C MET A 97 5.56 3.29 1.81
N ALA A 98 4.41 3.93 1.54
CA ALA A 98 4.27 5.35 1.81
C ALA A 98 4.00 5.57 3.30
N ASN A 99 4.59 6.62 3.86
CA ASN A 99 4.42 6.98 5.28
C ASN A 99 4.43 8.52 5.45
N ARG A 100 4.08 8.99 6.64
CA ARG A 100 4.10 10.40 7.05
C ARG A 100 5.11 10.66 8.17
N GLY A 101 6.23 9.94 8.13
CA GLY A 101 7.26 9.95 9.16
C GLY A 101 7.44 8.58 9.81
N LYS A 102 8.39 8.51 10.74
CA LYS A 102 8.82 7.27 11.40
C LYS A 102 7.62 6.50 11.95
N HIS A 103 7.53 5.22 11.60
CA HIS A 103 6.55 4.26 12.14
C HIS A 103 5.09 4.55 11.80
N THR A 104 4.83 5.12 10.62
CA THR A 104 3.47 5.46 10.15
C THR A 104 3.05 4.65 8.91
N ASN A 105 3.49 3.38 8.82
CA ASN A 105 3.10 2.52 7.71
C ASN A 105 1.63 2.10 7.84
N GLY A 106 0.81 2.40 6.83
CA GLY A 106 -0.61 2.04 6.77
C GLY A 106 -0.90 1.08 5.62
N SER A 107 -1.74 1.51 4.69
CA SER A 107 -2.04 0.80 3.44
C SER A 107 -1.45 1.47 2.19
N GLN A 108 -0.96 2.70 2.30
CA GLN A 108 -0.46 3.41 1.13
C GLN A 108 0.91 2.88 0.71
N PHE A 109 1.12 2.79 -0.61
CA PHE A 109 2.35 2.29 -1.22
C PHE A 109 2.71 3.11 -2.45
N PHE A 110 3.97 3.01 -2.87
CA PHE A 110 4.45 3.57 -4.14
C PHE A 110 5.35 2.61 -4.90
N MET A 111 5.50 2.87 -6.21
CA MET A 111 6.37 2.17 -7.16
C MET A 111 7.02 3.15 -8.13
#